data_AF-A0A1Y1WNE9-F1
#
_entry.id   AF-A0A1Y1WNE9-F1
#
_cell.length_a   1.000
_cell.length_b   1.000
_cell.length_c   1.000
_cell.angle_alpha   90.00
_cell.angle_beta   90.00
_cell.angle_gamma   90.00
#
_symmetry.space_group_name_H-M   'P 1'
#
loop_
_entity.id
_entity.type
_entity.pdbx_description
1 polymer ?
#
loop_
_entity_poly.entity_id
_entity_poly.type
_entity_poly.pdbx_seq_one_letter_code
_entity_poly.pdbx_strand_id
1 'polypeptide(L)'
;MKGHGMAIPDDISQDYLNRLGEASHHQWSHVVVYTKDQRLGFGRLVNDLVSTMTQAVHGRYQPWYKGWGAVPIGPQRTGDLLIGPGGLSEVSGSDIPRVPKLALYGGHDVTVGPLSTIMGNQSEEWVPFASMLTFELFKDREEGGKYVRVKLNDRVLAGADM
;
A
#
# COMPACT_ATOMS: atom_id res chain seq x y z
N MET A 1 2.03 -25.57 -5.31
CA MET A 1 3.05 -26.64 -5.52
C MET A 1 4.40 -26.07 -5.91
N LYS A 2 4.57 -25.40 -7.05
CA LYS A 2 5.87 -24.84 -7.48
C LYS A 2 6.50 -23.88 -6.46
N GLY A 3 5.71 -22.97 -5.87
CA GLY A 3 6.18 -22.06 -4.82
C GLY A 3 6.58 -22.73 -3.49
N HIS A 4 6.25 -24.02 -3.31
CA HIS A 4 6.59 -24.81 -2.12
C HIS A 4 7.48 -26.02 -2.44
N GLY A 5 8.00 -26.12 -3.67
CA GLY A 5 8.85 -27.24 -4.10
C GLY A 5 8.16 -28.61 -4.10
N MET A 6 6.82 -28.65 -4.06
CA MET A 6 6.08 -29.91 -4.03
C MET A 6 5.94 -30.49 -5.44
N ALA A 7 6.09 -31.81 -5.56
CA ALA A 7 5.80 -32.54 -6.78
C ALA A 7 4.32 -32.40 -7.17
N ILE A 8 4.07 -32.43 -8.48
CA ILE A 8 2.71 -32.47 -9.03
C ILE A 8 2.18 -33.90 -8.87
N PRO A 9 0.94 -34.11 -8.37
CA PRO A 9 0.31 -35.42 -8.34
C PRO A 9 0.34 -36.10 -9.71
N ASP A 10 0.61 -37.41 -9.74
CA ASP A 10 0.81 -38.15 -10.99
C ASP A 10 -0.43 -38.17 -11.90
N ASP A 11 -1.62 -37.95 -11.34
CA ASP A 11 -2.90 -37.86 -12.04
C ASP A 11 -3.20 -36.48 -12.63
N ILE A 12 -2.33 -35.48 -12.39
CA ILE A 12 -2.51 -34.11 -12.87
C ILE A 12 -1.41 -33.75 -13.88
N SER A 13 -1.82 -33.46 -15.12
CA SER A 13 -0.89 -33.01 -16.15
C SER A 13 -0.41 -31.56 -15.91
N GLN A 14 0.81 -31.26 -16.35
CA GLN A 14 1.32 -29.88 -16.32
C GLN A 14 0.48 -28.93 -17.19
N ASP A 15 -0.10 -29.43 -18.30
CA ASP A 15 -1.03 -28.67 -19.15
C ASP A 15 -2.29 -28.25 -18.39
N TYR A 16 -2.90 -29.18 -17.65
CA TYR A 16 -4.06 -28.87 -16.81
C TYR A 16 -3.75 -27.77 -15.78
N LEU A 17 -2.59 -27.86 -15.11
CA LEU A 17 -2.15 -26.83 -14.16
C LEU A 17 -1.91 -25.47 -14.83
N ASN A 18 -1.35 -25.45 -16.04
CA ASN A 18 -1.14 -24.20 -16.78
C ASN A 18 -2.48 -23.54 -17.10
N ARG A 19 -3.44 -24.31 -17.63
CA ARG A 19 -4.80 -23.81 -17.95
C ARG A 19 -5.55 -23.32 -16.71
N LEU A 20 -5.39 -24.02 -15.58
CA LEU A 20 -5.95 -23.58 -14.30
C LEU A 20 -5.32 -22.27 -13.82
N GLY A 21 -4.01 -22.12 -14.00
CA GLY A 21 -3.28 -20.88 -13.72
C GLY A 21 -3.75 -19.73 -14.60
N GLU A 22 -3.92 -19.95 -15.89
CA GLU A 22 -4.44 -18.97 -16.86
C GLU A 22 -5.86 -18.52 -16.50
N ALA A 23 -6.75 -19.47 -16.17
CA ALA A 23 -8.11 -19.15 -15.74
C ALA A 23 -8.13 -18.31 -14.44
N SER A 24 -7.27 -18.66 -13.49
CA SER A 24 -7.14 -17.93 -12.22
C SER A 24 -6.60 -16.51 -12.45
N HIS A 25 -5.59 -16.38 -13.31
CA HIS A 25 -5.01 -15.09 -13.69
C HIS A 25 -6.04 -14.22 -14.40
N HIS A 26 -6.79 -14.77 -15.36
CA HIS A 26 -7.84 -14.06 -16.08
C HIS A 26 -8.94 -13.55 -15.13
N GLN A 27 -9.37 -14.38 -14.18
CA GLN A 27 -10.34 -13.95 -13.16
C GLN A 27 -9.80 -12.78 -12.33
N TRP A 28 -8.56 -12.88 -11.86
CA TRP A 28 -7.92 -11.83 -11.08
C TRP A 28 -7.77 -10.54 -11.89
N SER A 29 -7.16 -10.59 -13.07
CA SER A 29 -6.86 -9.41 -13.90
C SER A 29 -8.14 -8.71 -14.36
N HIS A 30 -9.21 -9.47 -14.64
CA HIS A 30 -10.50 -8.89 -14.99
C HIS A 30 -11.05 -8.00 -13.87
N VAL A 31 -11.03 -8.49 -12.63
CA VAL A 31 -11.45 -7.69 -11.47
C VAL A 31 -10.52 -6.50 -11.27
N VAL A 32 -9.20 -6.68 -11.43
CA VAL A 32 -8.13 -5.71 -11.12
C VAL A 32 -7.91 -4.62 -12.17
N VAL A 33 -8.30 -4.84 -13.43
CA VAL A 33 -8.05 -3.85 -14.50
C VAL A 33 -9.34 -3.23 -15.02
N TYR A 34 -10.40 -4.03 -15.13
CA TYR A 34 -11.57 -3.64 -15.92
C TYR A 34 -12.74 -3.12 -15.10
N THR A 35 -12.77 -3.41 -13.79
CA THR A 35 -13.85 -2.93 -12.93
C THR A 35 -13.52 -1.56 -12.35
N LYS A 36 -14.40 -0.58 -12.56
CA LYS A 36 -14.29 0.73 -11.89
C LYS A 36 -14.61 0.65 -10.40
N ASP A 37 -15.23 -0.45 -9.97
CA ASP A 37 -15.74 -0.67 -8.62
C ASP A 37 -14.65 -0.78 -7.56
N GLN A 38 -13.40 -1.05 -7.96
CA GLN A 38 -12.25 -1.05 -7.04
C GLN A 38 -12.15 0.23 -6.23
N ARG A 39 -12.47 1.38 -6.83
CA ARG A 39 -12.39 2.69 -6.16
C ARG A 39 -13.27 2.75 -4.92
N LEU A 40 -14.36 1.98 -4.89
CA LEU A 40 -15.28 1.90 -3.74
C LEU A 40 -14.64 1.17 -2.55
N GLY A 41 -13.82 0.15 -2.81
CA GLY A 41 -13.17 -0.67 -1.77
C GLY A 41 -11.95 -0.01 -1.12
N PHE A 42 -11.24 0.85 -1.84
CA PHE A 42 -9.97 1.43 -1.37
C PHE A 42 -10.09 2.83 -0.73
N GLY A 43 -11.28 3.43 -0.70
CA GLY A 43 -11.46 4.79 -0.20
C GLY A 43 -10.88 5.00 1.21
N ARG A 44 -11.07 4.04 2.11
CA ARG A 44 -10.51 4.11 3.47
C ARG A 44 -8.99 4.07 3.49
N LEU A 45 -8.37 3.12 2.78
CA LEU A 45 -6.92 2.97 2.72
C LEU A 45 -6.27 4.21 2.08
N VAL A 46 -6.83 4.70 0.96
CA VAL A 46 -6.34 5.91 0.29
C VAL A 46 -6.47 7.12 1.23
N ASN A 47 -7.59 7.26 1.93
CA ASN A 47 -7.77 8.33 2.91
C ASN A 47 -6.73 8.26 4.04
N ASP A 48 -6.42 7.06 4.54
CA ASP A 48 -5.40 6.87 5.59
C ASP A 48 -3.99 7.24 5.07
N LEU A 49 -3.65 6.86 3.83
CA LEU A 49 -2.38 7.23 3.19
C LEU A 49 -2.23 8.76 3.04
N VAL A 50 -3.25 9.41 2.46
CA VAL A 50 -3.28 10.86 2.29
C VAL A 50 -3.20 11.56 3.65
N SER A 51 -4.00 11.13 4.61
CA SER A 51 -4.00 11.69 5.97
C SER A 51 -2.64 11.57 6.65
N THR A 52 -1.93 10.44 6.43
CA THR A 52 -0.58 10.22 6.95
C THR A 52 0.41 11.22 6.36
N MET A 53 0.40 11.38 5.04
CA MET A 53 1.29 12.30 4.35
C MET A 53 0.99 13.76 4.71
N THR A 54 -0.29 14.15 4.72
CA THR A 54 -0.72 15.50 5.11
C THR A 54 -0.27 15.83 6.54
N GLN A 55 -0.39 14.88 7.47
CA GLN A 55 0.14 15.08 8.82
C GLN A 55 1.65 15.30 8.79
N ALA A 56 2.41 14.54 7.98
CA ALA A 56 3.88 14.66 7.88
C ALA A 56 4.28 16.03 7.35
N VAL A 57 3.52 16.54 6.39
CA VAL A 57 3.69 17.86 5.77
C VAL A 57 3.49 18.99 6.78
N HIS A 58 2.53 18.88 7.69
CA HIS A 58 2.14 19.97 8.61
C HIS A 58 2.68 19.81 10.04
N GLY A 59 3.19 18.63 10.40
CA GLY A 59 3.65 18.32 11.75
C GLY A 59 2.54 18.37 12.81
N ARG A 60 1.26 18.33 12.39
CA ARG A 60 0.08 18.45 13.25
C ARG A 60 -1.08 17.65 12.66
N TYR A 61 -1.96 17.16 13.53
CA TYR A 61 -3.25 16.59 13.14
C TYR A 61 -4.14 17.68 12.54
N GLN A 62 -4.75 17.41 11.38
CA GLN A 62 -5.66 18.31 10.66
C GLN A 62 -7.12 17.90 10.94
N PRO A 63 -7.92 18.69 11.68
CA PRO A 63 -9.25 18.27 12.17
C PRO A 63 -10.36 18.18 11.11
N TRP A 64 -10.18 18.78 9.92
CA TRP A 64 -11.26 18.92 8.93
C TRP A 64 -11.60 17.62 8.18
N TYR A 65 -10.83 16.55 8.37
CA TYR A 65 -11.12 15.21 7.86
C TYR A 65 -12.08 14.38 8.75
N LYS A 66 -12.59 14.93 9.87
CA LYS A 66 -13.46 14.23 10.83
C LYS A 66 -14.76 13.64 10.25
N GLY A 67 -15.23 14.11 9.10
CA GLY A 67 -16.51 13.66 8.50
C GLY A 67 -16.48 12.27 7.86
N TRP A 68 -15.30 11.73 7.53
CA TRP A 68 -15.16 10.47 6.76
C TRP A 68 -14.64 9.30 7.59
N GLY A 69 -14.68 9.40 8.91
CA GLY A 69 -14.09 8.37 9.79
C GLY A 69 -12.57 8.32 9.69
N ALA A 70 -11.92 9.43 9.32
CA ALA A 70 -10.48 9.56 9.37
C ALA A 70 -10.03 9.23 10.79
N VAL A 71 -9.43 8.04 10.93
CA VAL A 71 -8.83 7.63 12.18
C VAL A 71 -7.69 8.62 12.38
N PRO A 72 -7.70 9.42 13.45
CA PRO A 72 -6.50 10.14 13.81
C PRO A 72 -5.39 9.09 13.82
N ILE A 73 -4.32 9.31 13.06
CA ILE A 73 -3.06 8.71 13.44
C ILE A 73 -2.82 9.39 14.78
N GLY A 74 -3.27 8.72 15.84
CA GLY A 74 -3.27 9.32 17.15
C GLY A 74 -1.83 9.72 17.48
N PRO A 75 -1.61 10.46 18.58
CA PRO A 75 -0.46 10.08 19.37
C PRO A 75 -0.57 8.55 19.51
N GLN A 76 0.49 7.83 19.13
CA GLN A 76 0.52 6.37 18.96
C GLN A 76 -0.57 5.62 19.70
N ARG A 77 -1.23 4.69 19.02
CA ARG A 77 -2.20 3.82 19.71
C ARG A 77 -1.49 3.20 20.90
N THR A 78 -2.16 3.16 22.05
CA THR A 78 -1.69 2.38 23.20
C THR A 78 -1.47 0.94 22.70
N GLY A 79 -0.20 0.52 22.56
CA GLY A 79 0.20 -0.77 21.97
C GLY A 79 1.02 -0.71 20.67
N ASP A 80 1.27 0.47 20.07
CA ASP A 80 2.18 0.59 18.93
C ASP A 80 3.65 0.36 19.37
N LEU A 81 4.33 -0.60 18.74
CA LEU A 81 5.75 -0.88 18.97
C LEU A 81 6.62 0.22 18.35
N LEU A 82 7.30 1.01 19.19
CA LEU A 82 8.37 1.88 18.72
C LEU A 82 9.64 1.10 18.46
N ILE A 83 10.21 1.24 17.26
CA ILE A 83 11.59 0.83 16.99
C ILE A 83 12.45 2.09 17.07
N GLY A 84 13.19 2.22 18.16
CA GLY A 84 14.23 3.25 18.34
C GLY A 84 15.63 2.65 18.37
N PRO A 85 16.68 3.49 18.49
CA PRO A 85 18.07 3.05 18.63
C PRO A 85 18.31 2.09 19.81
N GLY A 86 17.39 2.06 20.79
CA GLY A 86 17.42 1.16 21.95
C GLY A 86 16.48 -0.05 21.88
N GLY A 87 15.86 -0.35 20.73
CA GLY A 87 14.92 -1.47 20.58
C GLY A 87 13.45 -1.08 20.78
N LEU A 88 12.66 -2.07 21.22
CA LEU A 88 11.21 -1.94 21.44
C LEU A 88 10.93 -1.21 22.75
N SER A 89 10.06 -0.19 22.72
CA SER A 89 9.66 0.52 23.94
C SER A 89 8.17 0.89 23.93
N GLU A 90 7.51 0.73 25.08
CA GLU A 90 6.17 1.23 25.34
C GLU A 90 6.20 2.75 25.54
N VAL A 91 5.16 3.44 25.05
CA VAL A 91 5.09 4.90 25.03
C VAL A 91 4.32 5.42 26.23
N SER A 92 4.94 6.29 27.03
CA SER A 92 4.23 7.05 28.08
C SER A 92 3.48 8.24 27.44
N GLY A 93 2.21 8.41 27.78
CA GLY A 93 1.23 9.27 27.10
C GLY A 93 1.46 10.80 27.08
N SER A 94 2.70 11.29 27.16
CA SER A 94 3.04 12.71 27.05
C SER A 94 3.69 13.10 25.71
N ASP A 95 3.80 12.19 24.75
CA ASP A 95 4.68 12.40 23.60
C ASP A 95 4.02 13.05 22.38
N ILE A 96 4.68 14.12 21.93
CA ILE A 96 4.49 14.92 20.70
C ILE A 96 3.86 14.08 19.57
N PRO A 97 2.88 14.60 18.80
CA PRO A 97 2.42 13.96 17.58
C PRO A 97 3.59 13.70 16.63
N ARG A 98 4.17 12.50 16.70
CA ARG A 98 5.25 12.10 15.81
C ARG A 98 4.59 11.47 14.62
N VAL A 99 4.59 12.22 13.52
CA VAL A 99 4.18 11.64 12.26
C VAL A 99 5.18 10.53 11.91
N PRO A 100 4.72 9.30 11.66
CA PRO A 100 5.63 8.21 11.34
C PRO A 100 6.44 8.56 10.09
N LYS A 101 7.75 8.31 10.14
CA LYS A 101 8.63 8.40 8.96
C LYS A 101 8.37 7.26 7.96
N LEU A 102 7.75 6.18 8.42
CA LEU A 102 7.40 5.00 7.66
C LEU A 102 6.11 4.42 8.21
N ALA A 103 5.14 4.16 7.34
CA ALA A 103 3.94 3.39 7.66
C ALA A 103 3.94 2.14 6.78
N LEU A 104 3.77 0.97 7.39
CA LEU A 104 3.73 -0.32 6.69
C LEU A 104 2.34 -0.91 6.80
N TYR A 105 1.75 -1.22 5.65
CA TYR A 105 0.44 -1.85 5.55
C TYR A 105 0.62 -3.27 4.99
N GLY A 106 0.17 -4.27 5.75
CA GLY A 106 0.03 -5.62 5.23
C GLY A 106 -1.13 -5.68 4.25
N GLY A 107 -0.90 -6.26 3.07
CA GLY A 107 -1.91 -6.37 2.02
C GLY A 107 -1.80 -7.69 1.26
N HIS A 108 -2.69 -7.86 0.30
CA HIS A 108 -2.72 -9.00 -0.59
C HIS A 108 -2.47 -8.57 -2.05
N ASP A 109 -2.33 -9.52 -2.95
CA ASP A 109 -2.35 -9.27 -4.39
C ASP A 109 -3.62 -8.49 -4.83
N VAL A 110 -4.76 -8.79 -4.20
CA VAL A 110 -6.03 -8.05 -4.35
C VAL A 110 -6.01 -6.66 -3.71
N THR A 111 -4.96 -6.28 -2.99
CA THR A 111 -4.72 -4.90 -2.52
C THR A 111 -3.77 -4.18 -3.46
N VAL A 112 -2.61 -4.78 -3.72
CA VAL A 112 -1.51 -4.16 -4.49
C VAL A 112 -1.90 -3.98 -5.95
N GLY A 113 -2.50 -5.00 -6.58
CA GLY A 113 -2.92 -4.96 -7.98
C GLY A 113 -3.88 -3.79 -8.25
N PRO A 114 -5.10 -3.80 -7.68
CA PRO A 114 -6.07 -2.73 -7.88
C PRO A 114 -5.55 -1.35 -7.53
N LEU A 115 -4.87 -1.20 -6.38
CA LEU A 115 -4.37 0.11 -5.97
C LEU A 115 -3.28 0.60 -6.93
N SER A 116 -2.42 -0.28 -7.45
CA SER A 116 -1.46 0.10 -8.49
C SER A 116 -2.16 0.57 -9.76
N THR A 117 -3.26 -0.07 -10.17
CA THR A 117 -4.06 0.31 -11.34
C THR A 117 -4.76 1.65 -11.15
N ILE A 118 -5.32 1.90 -9.96
CA ILE A 118 -5.86 3.22 -9.59
C ILE A 118 -4.79 4.31 -9.70
N MET A 119 -3.55 3.99 -9.36
CA MET A 119 -2.38 4.90 -9.48
C MET A 119 -1.75 4.92 -10.88
N GLY A 120 -2.40 4.35 -11.89
CA GLY A 120 -1.99 4.43 -13.30
C GLY A 120 -1.22 3.23 -13.85
N ASN A 121 -1.05 2.14 -13.08
CA ASN A 121 -0.48 0.90 -13.62
C ASN A 121 -1.46 0.24 -14.61
N GLN A 122 -1.06 0.12 -15.87
CA GLN A 122 -1.87 -0.54 -16.91
C GLN A 122 -1.47 -2.00 -17.17
N SER A 123 -0.56 -2.56 -16.36
CA SER A 123 -0.17 -3.96 -16.50
C SER A 123 -1.29 -4.89 -16.05
N GLU A 124 -1.58 -5.89 -16.87
CA GLU A 124 -2.49 -7.00 -16.54
C GLU A 124 -1.75 -8.13 -15.81
N GLU A 125 -0.43 -8.04 -15.66
CA GLU A 125 0.38 -9.08 -15.04
C GLU A 125 0.05 -9.24 -13.55
N TRP A 126 0.07 -10.48 -13.08
CA TRP A 126 -0.08 -10.76 -11.66
C TRP A 126 1.11 -10.18 -10.91
N VAL A 127 0.86 -9.40 -9.87
CA VAL A 127 1.90 -8.91 -8.98
C VAL A 127 2.70 -10.09 -8.37
N PRO A 128 4.03 -10.12 -8.50
CA PRO A 128 4.84 -11.16 -7.88
C PRO A 128 4.69 -11.23 -6.36
N PHE A 129 5.07 -12.35 -5.76
CA PHE A 129 5.19 -12.45 -4.30
C PHE A 129 6.06 -11.33 -3.73
N ALA A 130 5.68 -10.84 -2.54
CA ALA A 130 6.35 -9.73 -1.86
C ALA A 130 6.40 -8.43 -2.68
N SER A 131 5.49 -8.25 -3.65
CA SER A 131 5.37 -6.96 -4.34
C SER A 131 4.99 -5.84 -3.38
N MET A 132 5.58 -4.66 -3.60
CA MET A 132 5.39 -3.49 -2.76
C MET A 132 4.89 -2.30 -3.59
N LEU A 133 3.79 -1.68 -3.15
CA LEU A 133 3.38 -0.37 -3.63
C LEU A 133 3.83 0.69 -2.63
N THR A 134 4.79 1.52 -3.03
CA THR A 134 5.44 2.50 -2.15
C THR A 134 5.01 3.90 -2.53
N PHE A 135 4.56 4.67 -1.54
CA PHE A 135 4.29 6.09 -1.68
C PHE A 135 5.35 6.86 -0.90
N GLU A 136 6.10 7.71 -1.59
CA GLU A 136 7.24 8.44 -1.03
C GLU A 136 6.94 9.94 -1.07
N LEU A 137 7.01 10.59 0.10
CA LEU A 137 6.82 12.03 0.25
C LEU A 137 8.17 12.74 0.24
N PHE A 138 8.35 13.66 -0.69
CA PHE A 138 9.57 14.46 -0.82
C PHE A 138 9.30 15.94 -0.53
N LYS A 139 10.37 16.65 -0.19
CA LYS A 139 10.40 18.10 -0.08
C LYS A 139 11.57 18.62 -0.91
N ASP A 140 11.28 19.52 -1.84
CA ASP A 140 12.29 20.27 -2.58
C ASP A 140 13.11 21.13 -1.62
N ARG A 141 14.44 21.14 -1.79
CA ARG A 141 15.34 21.89 -0.91
C ARG A 141 15.37 23.38 -1.21
N GLU A 142 15.16 23.75 -2.46
CA GLU A 142 15.30 25.12 -2.97
C GLU A 142 13.95 25.83 -2.94
N GLU A 143 12.93 25.22 -3.53
CA GLU A 143 11.60 25.84 -3.67
C GLU A 143 10.68 25.52 -2.48
N GLY A 144 11.04 24.51 -1.68
CA GLY A 144 10.22 24.04 -0.56
C GLY A 144 8.92 23.33 -0.97
N GLY A 145 8.71 23.12 -2.28
CA GLY A 145 7.63 22.32 -2.85
C GLY A 145 7.63 20.89 -2.32
N LYS A 146 6.48 20.21 -2.37
CA LYS A 146 6.33 18.86 -1.82
C LYS A 146 5.62 17.99 -2.84
N TYR A 147 6.18 16.84 -3.14
CA TYR A 147 5.64 15.94 -4.16
C TYR A 147 5.58 14.51 -3.63
N VAL A 148 4.70 13.71 -4.23
CA VAL A 148 4.56 12.28 -3.93
C VAL A 148 4.94 11.47 -5.15
N ARG A 149 5.85 10.53 -4.95
CA ARG A 149 6.21 9.51 -5.94
C ARG A 149 5.56 8.19 -5.57
N VAL A 150 4.95 7.53 -6.56
CA VAL A 150 4.37 6.20 -6.40
C VAL A 150 5.21 5.19 -7.17
N LYS A 151 5.64 4.13 -6.50
CA LYS A 151 6.40 3.01 -7.10
C LYS A 151 5.67 1.70 -6.90
N LEU A 152 5.69 0.84 -7.92
CA LEU A 152 5.43 -0.59 -7.78
C LEU A 152 6.76 -1.32 -7.89
N ASN A 153 7.19 -1.95 -6.79
CA ASN A 153 8.53 -2.46 -6.60
C ASN A 153 9.54 -1.33 -6.84
N ASP A 154 10.34 -1.42 -7.90
CA ASP A 154 11.30 -0.38 -8.29
C ASP A 154 10.85 0.51 -9.46
N ARG A 155 9.69 0.24 -10.04
CA ARG A 155 9.17 1.00 -11.18
C ARG A 155 8.28 2.14 -10.71
N VAL A 156 8.60 3.37 -11.12
CA VAL A 156 7.74 4.54 -10.90
C VAL A 156 6.46 4.40 -11.73
N LEU A 157 5.30 4.55 -11.10
CA LEU A 157 3.99 4.51 -11.76
C LEU A 157 3.52 5.91 -12.14
N ALA A 158 3.71 6.87 -11.23
CA ALA A 158 3.38 8.28 -11.44
C ALA A 158 4.22 9.15 -10.49
N GLY A 159 4.65 10.32 -10.99
CA GLY A 159 5.10 11.45 -10.17
C GLY A 159 4.08 12.57 -10.35
N ALA A 160 3.35 12.90 -9.28
CA ALA A 160 2.49 14.06 -9.28
C ALA A 160 3.25 15.22 -8.63
N ASP A 161 3.53 16.27 -9.39
CA ASP A 161 3.83 17.58 -8.82
C ASP A 161 2.55 18.05 -8.10
N MET A 162 2.63 18.21 -6.78
CA MET A 162 1.53 18.73 -5.94
C MET A 162 1.80 20.17 -5.54
#